data_AF-A0A525P2Q3-F1
#
_entry.id   AF-A0A525P2Q3-F1
#
_cell.length_a   1.000
_cell.length_b   1.000
_cell.length_c   1.000
_cell.angle_alpha   90.00
_cell.angle_beta   90.00
_cell.angle_gamma   90.00
#
_symmetry.space_group_name_H-M   'P 1'
#
loop_
_entity.id
_entity.type
_entity.pdbx_description
1 polymer ?
#
loop_
_entity_poly.entity_id
_entity_poly.type
_entity_poly.pdbx_seq_one_letter_code
_entity_poly.pdbx_strand_id
1 'polypeptide(L)'
;MVFALFAGVLALAGKVPQVEGNLELGLSIAGALNIALFGGLLWAMFRFRTFFAADGPAICRLFDWLAARLRANGSALRAALCDGVVWPRQAVRRIAVFIAAIAAKLVAATHFVWAGLAVGVVLAPWDYIFLMVFSGFIMVLGRFVRIPGSFIFGAGFALQMLGVPPEAALLMILFNYIMTIMLVVGIGLIVLWQSGIDIHRRSEAPF
;
A
#
# COMPACT_ATOMS: atom_id res chain seq x y z
N MET A 1 -7.27 0.27 1.93
CA MET A 1 -8.52 1.07 1.87
C MET A 1 -8.39 2.36 1.07
N VAL A 2 -7.50 3.31 1.43
CA VAL A 2 -7.39 4.60 0.69
C VAL A 2 -7.10 4.41 -0.80
N PHE A 3 -6.23 3.46 -1.15
CA PHE A 3 -5.99 3.08 -2.55
C PHE A 3 -7.27 2.71 -3.32
N ALA A 4 -8.17 1.94 -2.69
CA ALA A 4 -9.41 1.53 -3.32
C ALA A 4 -10.45 2.67 -3.38
N LEU A 5 -10.35 3.65 -2.48
CA LEU A 5 -11.13 4.90 -2.58
C LEU A 5 -10.68 5.72 -3.79
N PHE A 6 -9.37 5.86 -4.03
CA PHE A 6 -8.86 6.48 -5.26
C PHE A 6 -9.29 5.72 -6.52
N ALA A 7 -9.31 4.37 -6.49
CA ALA A 7 -9.83 3.57 -7.60
C ALA A 7 -11.32 3.82 -7.86
N GLY A 8 -12.14 3.91 -6.80
CA GLY A 8 -13.57 4.23 -6.93
C GLY A 8 -13.82 5.64 -7.46
N VAL A 9 -13.07 6.65 -6.96
CA VAL A 9 -13.16 8.03 -7.46
C VAL A 9 -12.77 8.10 -8.93
N LEU A 10 -11.69 7.41 -9.32
CA LEU A 10 -11.25 7.38 -10.70
C LEU A 10 -12.24 6.69 -11.63
N ALA A 11 -12.88 5.61 -11.20
CA ALA A 11 -13.93 4.95 -11.97
C ALA A 11 -15.17 5.84 -12.16
N LEU A 12 -15.49 6.69 -11.18
CA LEU A 12 -16.67 7.57 -11.23
C LEU A 12 -16.42 8.92 -11.94
N ALA A 13 -15.19 9.45 -11.87
CA ALA A 13 -14.88 10.82 -12.30
C ALA A 13 -13.79 10.92 -13.37
N GLY A 14 -13.03 9.85 -13.63
CA GLY A 14 -11.96 9.84 -14.61
C GLY A 14 -12.45 9.39 -15.98
N LYS A 15 -12.01 10.07 -17.05
CA LYS A 15 -12.12 9.54 -18.42
C LYS A 15 -11.08 8.43 -18.59
N VAL A 16 -11.45 7.20 -18.23
CA VAL A 16 -10.55 6.04 -18.37
C VAL A 16 -10.33 5.74 -19.86
N PRO A 17 -9.08 5.58 -20.34
CA PRO A 17 -8.80 5.22 -21.72
C PRO A 17 -9.48 3.89 -22.09
N GLN A 18 -10.27 3.90 -23.16
CA GLN A 18 -10.98 2.71 -23.63
C GLN A 18 -10.00 1.84 -24.44
N VAL A 19 -9.65 0.69 -23.89
CA VAL A 19 -8.94 -0.40 -24.59
C VAL A 19 -9.90 -1.59 -24.66
N GLU A 20 -9.67 -2.57 -25.55
CA GLU A 20 -10.50 -3.78 -25.67
C GLU A 20 -10.83 -4.39 -24.29
N GLY A 21 -12.12 -4.34 -23.93
CA GLY A 21 -12.64 -4.71 -22.61
C GLY A 21 -13.01 -3.49 -21.75
N ASN A 22 -14.03 -3.64 -20.90
CA ASN A 22 -14.51 -2.53 -20.07
C ASN A 22 -13.56 -2.30 -18.88
N LEU A 23 -12.48 -1.54 -19.11
CA LEU A 23 -11.43 -1.24 -18.11
C LEU A 23 -11.99 -0.50 -16.89
N GLU A 24 -12.97 0.39 -17.10
CA GLU A 24 -13.70 1.09 -16.03
C GLU A 24 -14.45 0.11 -15.12
N LEU A 25 -15.12 -0.89 -15.71
CA LEU A 25 -15.76 -1.98 -14.98
C LEU A 25 -14.73 -2.87 -14.27
N GLY A 26 -13.60 -3.16 -14.90
CA GLY A 26 -12.49 -3.87 -14.27
C GLY A 26 -11.93 -3.13 -13.04
N LEU A 27 -11.70 -1.82 -13.16
CA LEU A 27 -11.18 -0.98 -12.08
C LEU A 27 -12.18 -0.83 -10.92
N SER A 28 -13.46 -0.66 -11.24
CA SER A 28 -14.52 -0.51 -10.24
C SER A 28 -14.76 -1.81 -9.47
N ILE A 29 -14.82 -2.96 -10.15
CA ILE A 29 -14.93 -4.28 -9.51
C ILE A 29 -13.69 -4.55 -8.66
N ALA A 30 -12.49 -4.32 -9.19
CA ALA A 30 -11.24 -4.48 -8.45
C ALA A 30 -11.18 -3.56 -7.22
N GLY A 31 -11.66 -2.32 -7.34
CA GLY A 31 -11.78 -1.37 -6.24
C GLY A 31 -12.75 -1.88 -5.17
N ALA A 32 -13.97 -2.29 -5.57
CA ALA A 32 -14.99 -2.81 -4.67
C ALA A 32 -14.52 -4.08 -3.96
N LEU A 33 -13.90 -5.01 -4.68
CA LEU A 33 -13.37 -6.26 -4.13
C LEU A 33 -12.25 -5.97 -3.11
N ASN A 34 -11.36 -5.02 -3.41
CA ASN A 34 -10.33 -4.59 -2.46
C ASN A 34 -10.93 -3.92 -1.22
N ILE A 35 -11.97 -3.10 -1.35
CA ILE A 35 -12.67 -2.50 -0.22
C ILE A 35 -13.28 -3.60 0.66
N ALA A 36 -14.00 -4.54 0.04
CA ALA A 36 -14.63 -5.66 0.74
C ALA A 36 -13.59 -6.53 1.45
N LEU A 37 -12.51 -6.89 0.76
CA LEU A 37 -11.48 -7.77 1.28
C LEU A 37 -10.66 -7.09 2.39
N PHE A 38 -10.09 -5.90 2.15
CA PHE A 38 -9.31 -5.20 3.17
C PHE A 38 -10.18 -4.67 4.32
N GLY A 39 -11.39 -4.19 4.02
CA GLY A 39 -12.36 -3.77 5.04
C GLY A 39 -12.79 -4.96 5.89
N GLY A 40 -13.09 -6.10 5.26
CA GLY A 40 -13.41 -7.36 5.92
C GLY A 40 -12.25 -7.89 6.78
N LEU A 41 -11.01 -7.84 6.28
CA LEU A 41 -9.82 -8.22 7.05
C LEU A 41 -9.59 -7.31 8.26
N LEU A 42 -9.70 -5.98 8.08
CA LEU A 42 -9.57 -5.04 9.20
C LEU A 42 -10.68 -5.26 10.23
N TRP A 43 -11.92 -5.41 9.77
CA TRP A 43 -13.05 -5.72 10.63
C TRP A 43 -12.84 -7.04 11.37
N ALA A 44 -12.38 -8.08 10.66
CA ALA A 44 -12.04 -9.36 11.24
C ALA A 44 -10.95 -9.20 12.31
N MET A 45 -9.86 -8.47 12.05
CA MET A 45 -8.83 -8.20 13.05
C MET A 45 -9.39 -7.50 14.30
N PHE A 46 -10.24 -6.49 14.13
CA PHE A 46 -10.90 -5.82 15.26
C PHE A 46 -11.85 -6.75 16.02
N ARG A 47 -12.60 -7.59 15.30
CA ARG A 47 -13.51 -8.56 15.90
C ARG A 47 -12.75 -9.67 16.61
N PHE A 48 -11.67 -10.19 16.02
CA PHE A 48 -10.77 -11.16 16.64
C PHE A 48 -10.14 -10.61 17.90
N ARG A 49 -9.73 -9.34 17.94
CA ARG A 49 -9.30 -8.67 19.18
C ARG A 49 -10.36 -8.76 20.29
N THR A 50 -11.63 -8.44 19.98
CA THR A 50 -12.70 -8.54 20.99
C THR A 50 -12.94 -9.98 21.45
N PHE A 51 -12.76 -10.95 20.57
CA PHE A 51 -12.90 -12.37 20.90
C PHE A 51 -11.74 -12.91 21.75
N PHE A 52 -10.50 -12.48 21.48
CA PHE A 52 -9.33 -12.88 22.26
C PHE A 52 -9.22 -12.15 23.61
N ALA A 53 -9.83 -10.97 23.74
CA ALA A 53 -9.92 -10.22 25.00
C ALA A 53 -10.99 -10.75 25.97
N ALA A 54 -11.98 -11.50 25.46
CA ALA A 54 -12.95 -12.21 26.29
C ALA A 54 -12.38 -13.59 26.63
N ASP A 55 -12.01 -13.82 27.89
CA ASP A 55 -11.53 -15.14 28.33
C ASP A 55 -12.66 -16.19 28.20
N GLY A 56 -12.40 -17.29 27.49
CA GLY A 56 -13.30 -18.45 27.42
C GLY A 56 -13.65 -19.09 26.07
N PRO A 57 -13.48 -18.47 24.88
CA PRO A 57 -13.93 -19.10 23.64
C PRO A 57 -12.97 -20.20 23.16
N ALA A 58 -13.52 -21.27 22.56
CA ALA A 58 -12.76 -22.42 22.03
C ALA A 58 -11.64 -22.02 21.04
N ILE A 59 -11.81 -20.88 20.39
CA ILE A 59 -10.82 -20.26 19.48
C ILE A 59 -9.52 -19.90 20.22
N CYS A 60 -9.58 -19.42 21.47
CA CYS A 60 -8.40 -19.13 22.27
C CYS A 60 -7.60 -20.40 22.57
N ARG A 61 -8.27 -21.50 22.90
CA ARG A 61 -7.62 -22.80 23.16
C ARG A 61 -6.99 -23.39 21.91
N LEU A 62 -7.65 -23.25 20.75
CA LEU A 62 -7.10 -23.67 19.47
C LEU A 62 -5.85 -22.85 19.10
N PHE A 63 -5.88 -21.54 19.36
CA PHE A 63 -4.73 -20.65 19.14
C PHE A 63 -3.56 -21.00 20.06
N ASP A 64 -3.82 -21.19 21.35
CA ASP A 64 -2.79 -21.57 22.32
C ASP A 64 -2.18 -22.94 22.00
N TRP A 65 -3.00 -23.89 21.52
CA TRP A 65 -2.53 -25.19 21.05
C TRP A 65 -1.64 -25.09 19.80
N LEU A 66 -2.02 -24.25 18.83
CA LEU A 66 -1.21 -23.96 17.64
C LEU A 66 0.11 -23.27 17.99
N ALA A 67 0.08 -22.29 18.90
CA ALA A 67 1.26 -21.60 19.40
C ALA A 67 2.19 -22.57 20.14
N ALA A 68 1.65 -23.45 20.98
CA ALA A 68 2.42 -24.48 21.66
C ALA A 68 3.10 -25.44 20.66
N ARG A 69 2.44 -25.77 19.55
CA ARG A 69 3.03 -26.59 18.47
C ARG A 69 4.19 -25.89 17.75
N LEU A 70 4.21 -24.56 17.75
CA LEU A 70 5.31 -23.72 17.26
C LEU A 70 6.32 -23.33 18.35
N ARG A 71 6.25 -23.91 19.56
CA ARG A 71 7.06 -23.56 20.74
C ARG A 71 6.96 -22.09 21.15
N ALA A 72 5.86 -21.42 20.82
CA ALA A 72 5.57 -20.05 21.20
C ALA A 72 4.62 -20.01 22.40
N ASN A 73 4.71 -18.94 23.20
CA ASN A 73 3.77 -18.70 24.30
C ASN A 73 2.48 -18.07 23.76
N GLY A 74 1.42 -18.88 23.62
CA GLY A 74 0.13 -18.46 23.06
C GLY A 74 -0.54 -17.30 23.80
N SER A 75 -0.46 -17.28 25.14
CA SER A 75 -1.08 -16.23 25.95
C SER A 75 -0.35 -14.89 25.80
N ALA A 76 0.98 -14.91 25.76
CA ALA A 76 1.80 -13.72 25.50
C ALA A 76 1.58 -13.20 24.06
N LEU A 77 1.47 -14.11 23.09
CA LEU A 77 1.21 -13.75 21.69
C LEU A 77 -0.18 -13.15 21.51
N ARG A 78 -1.19 -13.69 22.21
CA ARG A 78 -2.55 -13.17 22.26
C ARG A 78 -2.60 -11.78 22.88
N ALA A 79 -1.91 -11.57 24.00
CA ALA A 79 -1.79 -10.27 24.65
C ALA A 79 -1.14 -9.25 23.71
N ALA A 80 -0.01 -9.60 23.09
CA ALA A 80 0.66 -8.74 22.11
C ALA A 80 -0.22 -8.41 20.89
N LEU A 81 -1.05 -9.35 20.40
CA LEU A 81 -2.03 -9.09 19.34
C LEU A 81 -3.12 -8.10 19.79
N CYS A 82 -3.63 -8.26 21.02
CA CYS A 82 -4.64 -7.40 21.60
C CYS A 82 -4.12 -5.98 21.88
N ASP A 83 -2.85 -5.86 22.24
CA ASP A 83 -2.15 -4.61 22.52
C ASP A 83 -1.61 -3.93 21.27
N GLY A 84 -1.26 -4.68 20.22
CA GLY A 84 -0.71 -4.14 18.98
C GLY A 84 -1.75 -3.49 18.07
N VAL A 85 -3.00 -3.96 18.07
CA VAL A 85 -4.08 -3.42 17.23
C VAL A 85 -4.82 -2.30 17.96
N VAL A 86 -4.17 -1.15 18.13
CA VAL A 86 -4.78 0.04 18.76
C VAL A 86 -5.30 1.00 17.70
N TRP A 87 -6.63 1.00 17.51
CA TRP A 87 -7.27 2.12 16.83
C TRP A 87 -7.32 3.33 17.76
N PRO A 88 -6.92 4.54 17.31
CA PRO A 88 -7.02 5.73 18.15
C PRO A 88 -8.47 5.93 18.61
N ARG A 89 -8.69 6.14 19.92
CA ARG A 89 -10.04 6.44 20.43
C ARG A 89 -10.48 7.88 20.10
N GLN A 90 -9.51 8.80 20.03
CA GLN A 90 -9.74 10.21 19.75
C GLN A 90 -10.10 10.42 18.27
N ALA A 91 -11.23 11.10 18.01
CA ALA A 91 -11.71 11.38 16.65
C ALA A 91 -10.68 12.15 15.81
N VAL A 92 -10.00 13.13 16.41
CA VAL A 92 -8.96 13.93 15.74
C VAL A 92 -7.82 13.05 15.22
N ARG A 93 -7.32 12.11 16.04
CA ARG A 93 -6.27 11.18 15.61
C ARG A 93 -6.75 10.24 14.51
N ARG A 94 -8.02 9.80 14.53
CA ARG A 94 -8.59 8.99 13.44
C ARG A 94 -8.59 9.76 12.12
N ILE A 95 -9.09 11.00 12.15
CA ILE A 95 -9.12 11.87 10.96
C ILE A 95 -7.70 12.12 10.46
N ALA A 96 -6.75 12.42 11.34
CA ALA A 96 -5.36 12.63 10.98
C ALA A 96 -4.73 11.42 10.27
N VAL A 97 -5.02 10.18 10.70
CA VAL A 97 -4.55 8.96 10.02
C VAL A 97 -5.11 8.86 8.60
N PHE A 98 -6.39 9.15 8.41
CA PHE A 98 -6.99 9.16 7.07
C PHE A 98 -6.39 10.25 6.18
N ILE A 99 -6.26 11.48 6.70
CA ILE A 99 -5.64 12.60 5.96
C ILE A 99 -4.20 12.25 5.58
N ALA A 100 -3.41 11.73 6.51
CA ALA A 100 -2.02 11.33 6.24
C ALA A 100 -1.94 10.25 5.16
N ALA A 101 -2.84 9.26 5.19
CA ALA A 101 -2.87 8.21 4.18
C ALA A 101 -3.30 8.72 2.79
N ILE A 102 -4.22 9.69 2.72
CA ILE A 102 -4.59 10.38 1.47
C ILE A 102 -3.42 11.21 0.97
N ALA A 103 -2.78 12.00 1.85
CA ALA A 103 -1.63 12.83 1.51
C ALA A 103 -0.47 12.00 0.96
N ALA A 104 -0.14 10.87 1.60
CA ALA A 104 0.90 9.95 1.12
C ALA A 104 0.61 9.42 -0.29
N LYS A 105 -0.67 9.17 -0.60
CA LYS A 105 -1.11 8.73 -1.92
C LYS A 105 -1.03 9.85 -2.97
N LEU A 106 -1.41 11.07 -2.61
CA LEU A 106 -1.27 12.23 -3.49
C LEU A 106 0.20 12.53 -3.78
N VAL A 107 1.06 12.49 -2.76
CA VAL A 107 2.51 12.63 -2.93
C VAL A 107 3.02 11.56 -3.90
N ALA A 108 2.63 10.30 -3.76
CA ALA A 108 2.99 9.26 -4.72
C ALA A 108 2.52 9.58 -6.16
N ALA A 109 1.31 10.12 -6.34
CA ALA A 109 0.84 10.51 -7.66
C ALA A 109 1.67 11.66 -8.28
N THR A 110 2.13 12.62 -7.47
CA THR A 110 3.01 13.70 -7.97
C THR A 110 4.34 13.19 -8.52
N HIS A 111 4.79 11.99 -8.13
CA HIS A 111 6.07 11.47 -8.63
C HIS A 111 6.05 11.28 -10.15
N PHE A 112 4.93 10.84 -10.72
CA PHE A 112 4.75 10.75 -12.16
C PHE A 112 4.69 12.13 -12.83
N VAL A 113 4.23 13.17 -12.13
CA VAL A 113 4.22 14.55 -12.63
C VAL A 113 5.67 15.03 -12.80
N TRP A 114 6.48 14.91 -11.76
CA TRP A 114 7.90 15.29 -11.81
C TRP A 114 8.67 14.50 -12.88
N ALA A 115 8.40 13.20 -12.96
CA ALA A 115 9.00 12.34 -13.98
C ALA A 115 8.59 12.74 -15.40
N GLY A 116 7.32 13.11 -15.61
CA GLY A 116 6.83 13.62 -16.90
C GLY A 116 7.50 14.94 -17.27
N LEU A 117 7.55 15.90 -16.34
CA LEU A 117 8.21 17.19 -16.56
C LEU A 117 9.68 17.03 -16.93
N ALA A 118 10.39 16.07 -16.33
CA ALA A 118 11.80 15.78 -16.64
C ALA A 118 12.02 15.26 -18.07
N VAL A 119 10.99 14.70 -18.71
CA VAL A 119 11.04 14.11 -20.06
C VAL A 119 10.21 14.91 -21.07
N GLY A 120 9.62 16.05 -20.67
CA GLY A 120 8.79 16.90 -21.52
C GLY A 120 7.37 16.39 -21.75
N VAL A 121 6.87 15.50 -20.88
CA VAL A 121 5.51 14.93 -20.96
C VAL A 121 4.63 15.52 -19.86
N VAL A 122 3.53 16.16 -20.25
CA VAL A 122 2.51 16.67 -19.31
C VAL A 122 1.19 15.98 -19.62
N LEU A 123 0.65 15.26 -18.64
CA LEU A 123 -0.63 14.57 -18.73
C LEU A 123 -1.73 15.36 -18.03
N ALA A 124 -3.00 14.99 -18.24
CA ALA A 124 -4.08 15.59 -17.48
C ALA A 124 -3.99 15.17 -16.00
N PRO A 125 -4.50 15.98 -15.05
CA PRO A 125 -4.47 15.63 -13.62
C PRO A 125 -5.05 14.25 -13.30
N TRP A 126 -6.12 13.86 -14.01
CA TRP A 126 -6.77 12.55 -13.85
C TRP A 126 -5.91 11.39 -14.34
N ASP A 127 -5.08 11.60 -15.35
CA ASP A 127 -4.20 10.57 -15.91
C ASP A 127 -3.11 10.19 -14.90
N TYR A 128 -2.61 11.14 -14.11
CA TYR A 128 -1.67 10.85 -13.03
C TYR A 128 -2.30 10.03 -11.90
N ILE A 129 -3.58 10.28 -11.59
CA ILE A 129 -4.34 9.46 -10.64
C ILE A 129 -4.55 8.05 -11.23
N PHE A 130 -4.89 7.97 -12.52
CA PHE A 130 -4.99 6.70 -13.24
C PHE A 130 -3.69 5.90 -13.21
N LEU A 131 -2.56 6.53 -13.52
CA LEU A 131 -1.24 5.90 -13.45
C LEU A 131 -0.95 5.36 -12.06
N MET A 132 -1.21 6.14 -11.01
CA MET A 132 -0.97 5.71 -9.62
C MET A 132 -1.87 4.55 -9.21
N VAL A 133 -3.16 4.60 -9.55
CA VAL A 133 -4.11 3.52 -9.23
C VAL A 133 -3.79 2.27 -10.03
N PHE A 134 -3.64 2.38 -11.35
CA PHE A 134 -3.41 1.24 -12.23
C PHE A 134 -2.09 0.54 -11.92
N SER A 135 -0.98 1.29 -11.83
CA SER A 135 0.33 0.70 -11.53
C SER A 135 0.38 0.11 -10.12
N GLY A 136 -0.27 0.74 -9.14
CA GLY A 136 -0.44 0.19 -7.79
C GLY A 136 -1.24 -1.10 -7.78
N PHE A 137 -2.25 -1.24 -8.63
CA PHE A 137 -3.06 -2.45 -8.73
C PHE A 137 -2.26 -3.60 -9.35
N ILE A 138 -1.56 -3.34 -10.46
CA ILE A 138 -0.68 -4.32 -11.09
C ILE A 138 0.44 -4.75 -10.13
N MET A 139 1.00 -3.84 -9.33
CA MET A 139 1.98 -4.18 -8.29
C MET A 139 1.41 -5.17 -7.27
N VAL A 140 0.16 -4.96 -6.82
CA VAL A 140 -0.51 -5.87 -5.89
C VAL A 140 -0.77 -7.23 -6.55
N LEU A 141 -1.33 -7.25 -7.77
CA LEU A 141 -1.57 -8.49 -8.52
C LEU A 141 -0.27 -9.26 -8.78
N GLY A 142 0.77 -8.57 -9.22
CA GLY A 142 2.07 -9.18 -9.48
C GLY A 142 2.69 -9.80 -8.23
N ARG A 143 2.36 -9.31 -7.03
CA ARG A 143 2.79 -9.95 -5.79
C ARG A 143 2.11 -11.31 -5.55
N PHE A 144 0.85 -11.48 -5.95
CA PHE A 144 0.17 -12.78 -5.87
C PHE A 144 0.74 -13.79 -6.87
N VAL A 145 1.11 -13.32 -8.06
CA VAL A 145 1.72 -14.16 -9.13
C VAL A 145 3.25 -14.26 -9.00
N ARG A 146 3.85 -13.61 -7.99
CA ARG A 146 5.30 -13.56 -7.74
C ARG A 146 6.13 -13.01 -8.91
N ILE A 147 5.58 -12.04 -9.64
CA ILE A 147 6.28 -11.32 -10.71
C ILE A 147 7.00 -10.11 -10.11
N PRO A 148 8.34 -10.15 -9.95
CA PRO A 148 9.10 -8.98 -9.53
C PRO A 148 9.00 -7.89 -10.59
N GLY A 149 8.93 -6.62 -10.16
CA GLY A 149 8.85 -5.49 -11.10
C GLY A 149 7.51 -5.33 -11.81
N SER A 150 6.44 -6.00 -11.38
CA SER A 150 5.07 -5.84 -11.92
C SER A 150 4.62 -4.38 -12.06
N PHE A 151 5.03 -3.50 -11.14
CA PHE A 151 4.83 -2.05 -11.25
C PHE A 151 5.35 -1.46 -12.56
N ILE A 152 6.53 -1.88 -13.03
CA ILE A 152 7.18 -1.36 -14.25
C ILE A 152 6.33 -1.70 -15.47
N PHE A 153 5.90 -2.97 -15.58
CA PHE A 153 5.02 -3.42 -16.67
C PHE A 153 3.68 -2.69 -16.65
N GLY A 154 3.06 -2.56 -15.46
CA GLY A 154 1.79 -1.86 -15.30
C GLY A 154 1.87 -0.38 -15.66
N ALA A 155 2.90 0.32 -15.20
CA ALA A 155 3.13 1.72 -15.52
C ALA A 155 3.44 1.93 -17.01
N GLY A 156 4.27 1.07 -17.61
CA GLY A 156 4.61 1.14 -19.03
C GLY A 156 3.40 0.93 -19.93
N PHE A 157 2.57 -0.06 -19.62
CA PHE A 157 1.31 -0.29 -20.31
C PHE A 157 0.35 0.91 -20.17
N ALA A 158 0.20 1.45 -18.95
CA ALA A 158 -0.67 2.58 -18.69
C ALA A 158 -0.23 3.87 -19.41
N LEU A 159 1.07 4.15 -19.44
CA LEU A 159 1.63 5.29 -20.16
C LEU A 159 1.42 5.17 -21.68
N GLN A 160 1.59 3.98 -22.25
CA GLN A 160 1.29 3.73 -23.66
C GLN A 160 -0.20 3.89 -23.99
N MET A 161 -1.11 3.45 -23.10
CA MET A 161 -2.55 3.68 -23.26
C MET A 161 -2.91 5.18 -23.26
N LEU A 162 -2.11 6.01 -22.58
CA LEU A 162 -2.25 7.46 -22.56
C LEU A 162 -1.55 8.16 -23.73
N GLY A 163 -1.00 7.39 -24.69
CA GLY A 163 -0.32 7.92 -25.88
C GLY A 163 1.11 8.40 -25.63
N VAL A 164 1.73 8.06 -24.50
CA VAL A 164 3.13 8.42 -24.22
C VAL A 164 4.07 7.53 -25.03
N PRO A 165 5.06 8.09 -25.77
CA PRO A 165 6.04 7.31 -26.50
C PRO A 165 6.80 6.31 -25.61
N PRO A 166 7.17 5.12 -26.10
CA PRO A 166 7.81 4.08 -25.29
C PRO A 166 9.08 4.55 -24.57
N GLU A 167 9.92 5.33 -25.25
CA GLU A 167 11.17 5.85 -24.70
C GLU A 167 10.89 6.82 -23.56
N ALA A 168 9.92 7.71 -23.74
CA ALA A 168 9.50 8.66 -22.72
C ALA A 168 8.85 7.93 -21.52
N ALA A 169 8.02 6.92 -21.78
CA ALA A 169 7.39 6.13 -20.73
C ALA A 169 8.42 5.39 -19.87
N LEU A 170 9.44 4.78 -20.48
CA LEU A 170 10.52 4.11 -19.78
C LEU A 170 11.34 5.08 -18.92
N LEU A 171 11.67 6.26 -19.46
CA LEU A 171 12.37 7.32 -18.70
C LEU A 171 11.53 7.81 -17.52
N MET A 172 10.22 8.02 -17.73
CA MET A 172 9.32 8.41 -16.65
C MET A 172 9.27 7.37 -15.54
N ILE A 173 9.21 6.07 -15.87
CA ILE A 173 9.23 4.99 -14.88
C ILE A 173 10.55 4.95 -14.14
N LEU A 174 11.67 5.11 -14.85
CA LEU A 174 13.01 5.13 -14.26
C LEU A 174 13.17 6.29 -13.27
N PHE A 175 12.81 7.50 -13.65
CA PHE A 175 12.88 8.66 -12.77
C PHE A 175 11.95 8.51 -11.55
N ASN A 176 10.73 8.02 -11.76
CA ASN A 176 9.82 7.73 -10.67
C ASN A 176 10.43 6.71 -9.69
N TYR A 177 11.08 5.66 -10.20
CA TYR A 177 11.72 4.63 -9.38
C TYR A 177 12.91 5.19 -8.59
N ILE A 178 13.81 5.92 -9.25
CA ILE A 178 14.97 6.55 -8.61
C ILE A 178 14.53 7.51 -7.50
N MET A 179 13.57 8.39 -7.80
CA MET A 179 13.08 9.37 -6.85
C MET A 179 12.42 8.71 -5.63
N THR A 180 11.64 7.65 -5.84
CA THR A 180 11.04 6.89 -4.74
C THR A 180 12.11 6.28 -3.84
N ILE A 181 13.15 5.67 -4.41
CA ILE A 181 14.26 5.11 -3.64
C ILE A 181 15.00 6.21 -2.89
N MET A 182 15.37 7.30 -3.55
CA MET A 182 16.06 8.43 -2.92
C MET A 182 15.27 9.01 -1.75
N LEU A 183 13.95 9.15 -1.88
CA LEU A 183 13.09 9.64 -0.81
C LEU A 183 13.02 8.65 0.35
N VAL A 184 12.75 7.38 0.08
CA VAL A 184 12.62 6.36 1.14
C VAL A 184 13.95 6.16 1.87
N VAL A 185 15.05 6.02 1.13
CA VAL A 185 16.39 5.83 1.69
C VAL A 185 16.86 7.10 2.37
N GLY A 186 16.74 8.26 1.73
CA GLY A 186 17.19 9.55 2.28
C GLY A 186 16.46 9.91 3.57
N ILE A 187 15.12 9.87 3.56
CA ILE A 187 14.33 10.14 4.78
C ILE A 187 14.58 9.06 5.82
N GLY A 188 14.64 7.79 5.41
CA GLY A 188 14.93 6.68 6.32
C GLY A 188 16.26 6.83 7.05
N LEU A 189 17.32 7.19 6.34
CA LEU A 189 18.66 7.42 6.93
C LEU A 189 18.66 8.59 7.91
N ILE A 190 18.00 9.70 7.56
CA ILE A 190 17.89 10.86 8.45
C ILE A 190 17.19 10.47 9.76
N VAL A 191 16.08 9.73 9.68
CA VAL A 191 15.32 9.28 10.86
C VAL A 191 16.12 8.28 11.68
N LEU A 192 16.83 7.34 11.04
CA LEU A 192 17.70 6.38 11.72
C LEU A 192 18.83 7.09 12.49
N TRP A 193 19.45 8.10 11.87
CA TRP A 193 20.46 8.92 12.52
C TRP A 193 19.87 9.67 13.73
N GLN A 194 18.72 10.35 13.57
CA GLN A 194 18.07 11.08 14.66
C GLN A 194 17.64 10.18 15.83
N SER A 195 17.31 8.92 15.56
CA SER A 195 16.91 7.94 16.59
C SER A 195 18.09 7.25 17.28
N GLY A 196 19.34 7.61 16.93
CA GLY A 196 20.54 7.08 17.57
C GLY A 196 20.77 5.59 17.34
N ILE A 197 20.15 5.01 16.30
CA ILE A 197 20.40 3.63 15.88
C ILE A 197 21.75 3.60 15.18
N ASP A 198 22.79 3.40 15.98
CA ASP A 198 24.15 3.18 15.49
C ASP A 198 24.26 1.74 14.98
N ILE A 199 24.40 1.59 13.66
CA ILE A 199 24.42 0.29 12.95
C ILE A 199 25.62 -0.55 13.42
N HIS A 200 26.65 0.09 13.97
CA HIS A 200 27.84 -0.57 14.49
C HIS A 200 27.61 -1.33 15.82
N ARG A 201 26.56 -1.00 16.59
CA ARG A 201 26.38 -1.54 17.95
C ARG A 201 25.75 -2.94 18.02
N ARG A 202 25.27 -3.49 16.90
CA ARG A 202 24.63 -4.82 16.86
C ARG A 202 25.58 -6.00 16.65
N SER A 203 26.88 -5.78 16.44
CA SER A 203 27.86 -6.87 16.32
C SER A 203 28.34 -7.42 17.67
N GLU A 204 27.90 -6.87 18.81
CA GLU A 204 28.43 -7.21 20.14
C GLU A 204 27.41 -7.85 21.10
N ALA A 205 26.18 -8.15 20.67
CA ALA A 205 25.24 -8.87 21.52
C ALA A 205 25.40 -10.39 21.35
N PRO A 206 25.90 -11.15 22.36
CA PRO A 206 25.87 -12.61 22.33
C PRO A 206 24.43 -13.10 22.52
N PHE A 207 24.07 -14.13 21.76
CA PHE A 207 22.80 -14.87 21.85
C PHE A 207 22.62 -15.54 23.22
#